data_AF-A0A6I1JZC6-F1
#
_entry.id   AF-A0A6I1JZC6-F1
#
_cell.length_a   1.000
_cell.length_b   1.000
_cell.length_c   1.000
_cell.angle_alpha   90.00
_cell.angle_beta   90.00
_cell.angle_gamma   90.00
#
_symmetry.space_group_name_H-M   'P 1'
#
loop_
_entity.id
_entity.type
_entity.pdbx_description
1 polymer ?
#
loop_
_entity_poly.entity_id
_entity_poly.type
_entity_poly.pdbx_seq_one_letter_code
_entity_poly.pdbx_strand_id
1 'polypeptide(L)'
;MRRFIQKLLALGVVVTLATSASAFSLMGPFATWQTAAIGYNPTGIDVGGPMNLGEDYRVTVPVLNYGFDPTFLNFFGSNGVVAIEAAMAILNAVPAASAMSTSLAEFPQQAIGPANATAASLQVRDLKSAAMSTVLGQLGLASPERWTYTLRDRAIIVNTTNYTVIQRNFDPVNWRPTNVVNGVLYTYNVTEPLLPGNYADALETRVSGNINNVSVSSVDDGGGLLFGQFFTSLTRDDYGALRYLLRFNNVHTETLPANITLVDTSSPYAPFLGTNITNLAGTNIPVATARRPGIQRVQFNPIPLDSLLGVTIRAITNQYVDTYYDPSNAVSSLIQTNQTVQRVITIPDILFTAADLPFTALPSGDTLTRPTSTRWVNNAALPGNTAFVGTGITSGPGVIPAAVSNATAIVITFNTLGPSRLNFSSAGARFLDERSATLNGVWGYFDATTIYSVFPDGLTIQDLERQLLGR
;
A
#
# COMPACT_ATOMS: atom_id res chain seq x y z
N MET A 1 7.40 51.01 28.90
CA MET A 1 8.23 49.78 28.75
C MET A 1 7.45 48.48 28.96
N ARG A 2 6.64 48.32 30.01
CA ARG A 2 5.85 47.09 30.29
C ARG A 2 4.86 46.68 29.17
N ARG A 3 4.21 47.64 28.50
CA ARG A 3 3.28 47.40 27.38
C ARG A 3 3.96 47.05 26.05
N PHE A 4 5.26 47.32 25.90
CA PHE A 4 6.03 47.00 24.69
C PHE A 4 6.59 45.57 24.77
N ILE A 5 7.01 45.14 25.97
CA ILE A 5 7.43 43.76 26.25
C ILE A 5 6.26 42.77 26.14
N GLN A 6 5.04 43.16 26.53
CA GLN A 6 3.84 42.31 26.34
C GLN A 6 3.46 42.11 24.86
N LYS A 7 3.71 43.10 23.99
CA LYS A 7 3.50 42.95 22.54
C LYS A 7 4.60 42.13 21.87
N LEU A 8 5.84 42.21 22.34
CA LEU A 8 6.95 41.35 21.89
C LEU A 8 6.82 39.90 22.37
N LEU A 9 6.24 39.66 23.57
CA LEU A 9 5.88 38.32 24.03
C LEU A 9 4.64 37.75 23.32
N ALA A 10 3.68 38.59 22.93
CA ALA A 10 2.54 38.16 22.12
C ALA A 10 2.90 37.90 20.65
N LEU A 11 3.94 38.58 20.11
CA LEU A 11 4.46 38.35 18.76
C LEU A 11 5.55 37.27 18.72
N GLY A 12 6.18 36.95 19.85
CA GLY A 12 7.21 35.91 20.00
C GLY A 12 6.70 34.51 20.37
N VAL A 13 5.38 34.31 20.53
CA VAL A 13 4.76 33.02 20.90
C VAL A 13 3.84 32.46 19.80
N VAL A 14 3.77 33.07 18.62
CA VAL A 14 2.95 32.56 17.49
C VAL A 14 3.78 31.92 16.36
N VAL A 15 5.09 31.72 16.54
CA VAL A 15 5.96 31.10 15.51
C VAL A 15 6.43 29.67 15.86
N THR A 16 5.93 29.08 16.93
CA THR A 16 6.18 27.65 17.22
C THR A 16 4.87 26.94 17.49
N LEU A 17 4.60 25.89 16.69
CA LEU A 17 3.49 24.92 16.76
C LEU A 17 2.34 25.09 15.74
N ALA A 18 2.59 25.64 14.55
CA ALA A 18 1.92 25.12 13.36
C ALA A 18 2.68 23.89 12.85
N THR A 19 2.86 22.87 13.68
CA THR A 19 3.11 21.53 13.15
C THR A 19 1.80 21.17 12.45
N SER A 20 1.76 21.35 11.13
CA SER A 20 0.71 20.79 10.31
C SER A 20 0.76 19.29 10.53
N ALA A 21 -0.09 18.83 11.44
CA ALA A 21 -0.14 17.45 11.88
C ALA A 21 -0.59 16.60 10.68
N SER A 22 0.07 15.47 10.56
CA SER A 22 0.10 14.56 9.41
C SER A 22 0.10 13.15 9.98
N ALA A 23 -0.46 12.15 9.31
CA ALA A 23 -0.47 10.78 9.81
C ALA A 23 -0.46 9.71 8.72
N PHE A 24 0.28 8.64 8.96
CA PHE A 24 0.22 7.42 8.15
C PHE A 24 -0.17 6.20 9.00
N SER A 25 -0.70 5.18 8.34
CA SER A 25 -0.97 3.87 8.91
C SER A 25 -0.13 2.79 8.23
N LEU A 26 0.31 1.81 9.02
CA LEU A 26 1.07 0.65 8.57
C LEU A 26 0.15 -0.54 8.38
N MET A 27 0.41 -1.40 7.41
CA MET A 27 -0.36 -2.62 7.16
C MET A 27 0.45 -3.87 7.53
N GLY A 28 -0.26 -4.93 7.91
CA GLY A 28 0.29 -6.27 8.08
C GLY A 28 -0.81 -7.34 8.24
N PRO A 29 -0.45 -8.62 8.42
CA PRO A 29 -1.41 -9.67 8.73
C PRO A 29 -2.22 -9.39 9.99
N PHE A 30 -3.51 -9.72 9.98
CA PHE A 30 -4.35 -9.52 11.15
C PHE A 30 -3.76 -10.19 12.39
N ALA A 31 -3.61 -9.41 13.44
CA ALA A 31 -3.26 -9.92 14.76
C ALA A 31 -4.38 -10.85 15.27
N THR A 32 -4.07 -11.75 16.20
CA THR A 32 -5.05 -12.72 16.73
C THR A 32 -6.31 -12.08 17.35
N TRP A 33 -6.19 -10.84 17.82
CA TRP A 33 -7.31 -10.08 18.39
C TRP A 33 -8.05 -9.20 17.36
N GLN A 34 -7.48 -8.97 16.18
CA GLN A 34 -8.11 -8.22 15.08
C GLN A 34 -9.12 -9.12 14.38
N THR A 35 -10.36 -9.12 14.89
CA THR A 35 -11.44 -9.99 14.41
C THR A 35 -12.55 -9.20 13.71
N ALA A 36 -13.32 -9.88 12.86
CA ALA A 36 -14.47 -9.31 12.16
C ALA A 36 -15.52 -8.70 13.12
N ALA A 37 -15.68 -9.26 14.33
CA ALA A 37 -16.64 -8.77 15.31
C ALA A 37 -16.35 -7.33 15.79
N ILE A 38 -15.10 -6.88 15.66
CA ILE A 38 -14.66 -5.54 16.08
C ILE A 38 -14.06 -4.74 14.90
N GLY A 39 -14.54 -5.01 13.68
CA GLY A 39 -14.30 -4.14 12.51
C GLY A 39 -13.14 -4.53 11.60
N TYR A 40 -12.42 -5.63 11.88
CA TYR A 40 -11.30 -6.07 11.02
C TYR A 40 -11.74 -7.13 10.02
N ASN A 41 -11.59 -6.84 8.73
CA ASN A 41 -11.99 -7.72 7.63
C ASN A 41 -13.45 -8.22 7.67
N PRO A 42 -14.45 -7.36 7.97
CA PRO A 42 -15.84 -7.79 8.11
C PRO A 42 -16.44 -8.35 6.81
N THR A 43 -15.91 -7.93 5.65
CA THR A 43 -16.37 -8.32 4.31
C THR A 43 -15.40 -9.27 3.59
N GLY A 44 -14.26 -9.60 4.19
CA GLY A 44 -13.27 -10.52 3.59
C GLY A 44 -12.35 -9.91 2.53
N ILE A 45 -12.46 -8.60 2.24
CA ILE A 45 -11.72 -7.92 1.17
C ILE A 45 -10.49 -7.15 1.66
N ASP A 46 -10.33 -6.97 2.98
CA ASP A 46 -9.23 -6.20 3.54
C ASP A 46 -7.91 -6.93 3.27
N VAL A 47 -6.90 -6.20 2.78
CA VAL A 47 -5.57 -6.79 2.52
C VAL A 47 -4.95 -7.27 3.82
N GLY A 48 -5.07 -6.49 4.90
CA GLY A 48 -4.48 -6.75 6.19
C GLY A 48 -5.04 -5.80 7.24
N GLY A 49 -4.54 -5.92 8.47
CA GLY A 49 -4.87 -5.04 9.58
C GLY A 49 -3.82 -3.96 9.81
N PRO A 50 -4.18 -2.87 10.51
CA PRO A 50 -3.24 -1.85 10.86
C PRO A 50 -2.19 -2.37 11.85
N MET A 51 -0.95 -1.91 11.73
CA MET A 51 0.20 -2.30 12.55
C MET A 51 0.70 -1.19 13.46
N ASN A 52 1.37 -1.57 14.54
CA ASN A 52 2.07 -0.63 15.41
C ASN A 52 3.47 -0.34 14.84
N LEU A 53 4.10 0.73 15.31
CA LEU A 53 5.51 1.00 14.95
C LEU A 53 6.41 -0.14 15.43
N GLY A 54 7.33 -0.57 14.56
CA GLY A 54 8.22 -1.71 14.80
C GLY A 54 7.57 -3.08 14.57
N GLU A 55 6.26 -3.13 14.29
CA GLU A 55 5.55 -4.33 13.80
C GLU A 55 5.29 -4.25 12.28
N ASP A 56 6.05 -3.41 11.57
CA ASP A 56 5.85 -3.14 10.14
C ASP A 56 6.21 -4.30 9.22
N TYR A 57 5.58 -4.29 8.04
CA TYR A 57 5.87 -5.19 6.93
C TYR A 57 6.34 -4.38 5.73
N ARG A 58 7.44 -4.81 5.12
CA ARG A 58 8.06 -4.07 4.00
C ARG A 58 8.64 -4.97 2.94
N VAL A 59 8.78 -4.43 1.73
CA VAL A 59 9.58 -5.04 0.67
C VAL A 59 11.07 -4.87 0.99
N THR A 60 11.84 -5.93 0.79
CA THR A 60 13.28 -5.99 1.10
C THR A 60 14.17 -6.01 -0.14
N VAL A 61 13.58 -6.10 -1.34
CA VAL A 61 14.32 -6.03 -2.61
C VAL A 61 14.22 -4.61 -3.18
N PRO A 62 15.33 -4.02 -3.65
CA PRO A 62 15.34 -2.63 -4.13
C PRO A 62 14.68 -2.45 -5.50
N VAL A 63 14.47 -3.53 -6.25
CA VAL A 63 13.87 -3.51 -7.58
C VAL A 63 12.75 -4.54 -7.66
N LEU A 64 11.54 -4.08 -7.96
CA LEU A 64 10.38 -4.89 -8.30
C LEU A 64 10.11 -4.77 -9.80
N ASN A 65 9.91 -5.90 -10.46
CA ASN A 65 9.59 -5.93 -11.88
C ASN A 65 8.10 -6.09 -12.08
N TYR A 66 7.51 -5.38 -13.04
CA TYR A 66 6.07 -5.49 -13.31
C TYR A 66 5.78 -5.71 -14.79
N GLY A 67 4.62 -6.30 -15.08
CA GLY A 67 4.19 -6.56 -16.45
C GLY A 67 2.68 -6.70 -16.59
N PHE A 68 2.23 -6.92 -17.82
CA PHE A 68 0.83 -6.98 -18.22
C PHE A 68 0.52 -8.30 -18.92
N ASP A 69 -0.53 -8.98 -18.48
CA ASP A 69 -0.98 -10.20 -19.14
C ASP A 69 -1.89 -9.89 -20.37
N PRO A 70 -2.29 -10.89 -21.16
CA PRO A 70 -3.21 -10.68 -22.29
C PRO A 70 -4.55 -10.10 -21.90
N THR A 71 -5.07 -10.49 -20.74
CA THR A 71 -6.41 -10.07 -20.34
C THR A 71 -6.45 -8.56 -20.12
N PHE A 72 -5.40 -8.02 -19.49
CA PHE A 72 -5.18 -6.59 -19.37
C PHE A 72 -5.02 -5.92 -20.73
N LEU A 73 -4.14 -6.44 -21.59
CA LEU A 73 -3.88 -5.86 -22.90
C LEU A 73 -5.12 -5.87 -23.82
N ASN A 74 -5.95 -6.91 -23.73
CA ASN A 74 -7.16 -7.02 -24.54
C ASN A 74 -8.25 -6.04 -24.10
N PHE A 75 -8.36 -5.75 -22.80
CA PHE A 75 -9.41 -4.86 -22.28
C PHE A 75 -8.96 -3.39 -22.24
N PHE A 76 -7.78 -3.12 -21.68
CA PHE A 76 -7.30 -1.75 -21.48
C PHE A 76 -6.37 -1.26 -22.59
N GLY A 77 -5.83 -2.16 -23.41
CA GLY A 77 -5.00 -1.79 -24.56
C GLY A 77 -3.78 -0.95 -24.21
N SER A 78 -3.29 -0.23 -25.21
CA SER A 78 -2.09 0.61 -25.08
C SER A 78 -2.31 1.80 -24.13
N ASN A 79 -3.53 2.35 -24.10
CA ASN A 79 -3.89 3.45 -23.20
C ASN A 79 -3.90 3.01 -21.73
N GLY A 80 -4.30 1.76 -21.47
CA GLY A 80 -4.19 1.13 -20.16
C GLY A 80 -2.75 1.04 -19.67
N VAL A 81 -1.86 0.58 -20.54
CA VAL A 81 -0.42 0.50 -20.24
C VAL A 81 0.11 1.88 -19.88
N VAL A 82 -0.22 2.92 -20.66
CA VAL A 82 0.17 4.31 -20.36
C VAL A 82 -0.33 4.76 -18.98
N ALA A 83 -1.55 4.40 -18.59
CA ALA A 83 -2.10 4.76 -17.28
C ALA A 83 -1.33 4.11 -16.12
N ILE A 84 -0.96 2.83 -16.26
CA ILE A 84 -0.19 2.09 -15.25
C ILE A 84 1.27 2.58 -15.21
N GLU A 85 1.89 2.83 -16.36
CA GLU A 85 3.23 3.42 -16.45
C GLU A 85 3.26 4.81 -15.78
N ALA A 86 2.20 5.62 -15.92
CA ALA A 86 2.08 6.90 -15.22
C ALA A 86 2.01 6.73 -13.69
N ALA A 87 1.32 5.71 -13.19
CA ALA A 87 1.31 5.38 -11.76
C ALA A 87 2.71 4.97 -11.28
N MET A 88 3.38 4.08 -12.04
CA MET A 88 4.73 3.61 -11.71
C MET A 88 5.77 4.72 -11.81
N ALA A 89 5.61 5.69 -12.71
CA ALA A 89 6.46 6.86 -12.80
C ALA A 89 6.38 7.72 -11.53
N ILE A 90 5.18 7.93 -10.96
CA ILE A 90 5.00 8.63 -9.68
C ILE A 90 5.70 7.87 -8.54
N LEU A 91 5.54 6.55 -8.48
CA LEU A 91 6.19 5.71 -7.47
C LEU A 91 7.72 5.70 -7.61
N ASN A 92 8.24 5.66 -8.84
CA ASN A 92 9.67 5.75 -9.14
C ASN A 92 10.27 7.14 -8.86
N ALA A 93 9.44 8.19 -8.87
CA ALA A 93 9.86 9.55 -8.52
C ALA A 93 10.01 9.75 -7.00
N VAL A 94 9.63 8.77 -6.18
CA VAL A 94 9.87 8.82 -4.73
C VAL A 94 11.38 8.82 -4.47
N PRO A 95 11.91 9.87 -3.80
CA PRO A 95 13.34 9.93 -3.50
C PRO A 95 13.72 8.87 -2.46
N ALA A 96 15.01 8.58 -2.35
CA ALA A 96 15.52 7.78 -1.26
C ALA A 96 15.10 8.38 0.10
N ALA A 97 14.77 7.53 1.08
CA ALA A 97 14.33 7.95 2.40
C ALA A 97 15.32 8.93 3.08
N SER A 98 16.62 8.75 2.86
CA SER A 98 17.68 9.64 3.34
C SER A 98 17.76 11.00 2.64
N ALA A 99 17.17 11.15 1.44
CA ALA A 99 17.16 12.38 0.67
C ALA A 99 15.94 13.28 0.98
N MET A 100 14.95 12.75 1.70
CA MET A 100 13.77 13.52 2.14
C MET A 100 14.13 14.44 3.31
N SER A 101 13.56 15.65 3.32
CA SER A 101 13.76 16.60 4.42
C SER A 101 13.15 16.06 5.71
N THR A 102 13.72 16.41 6.87
CA THR A 102 13.20 15.99 8.17
C THR A 102 11.72 16.35 8.36
N SER A 103 11.32 17.50 7.83
CA SER A 103 9.96 18.03 7.91
C SER A 103 8.97 17.47 6.89
N LEU A 104 9.44 16.91 5.75
CA LEU A 104 8.59 16.53 4.62
C LEU A 104 7.77 17.68 4.00
N ALA A 105 8.15 18.94 4.24
CA ALA A 105 7.41 20.11 3.75
C ALA A 105 7.51 20.30 2.22
N GLU A 106 8.46 19.63 1.58
CA GLU A 106 8.59 19.57 0.12
C GLU A 106 7.46 18.77 -0.56
N PHE A 107 6.71 17.96 0.20
CA PHE A 107 5.64 17.11 -0.32
C PHE A 107 4.25 17.71 -0.04
N PRO A 108 3.29 17.57 -0.98
CA PRO A 108 1.99 18.19 -0.85
C PRO A 108 1.08 17.43 0.10
N GLN A 109 0.25 18.14 0.88
CA GLN A 109 -0.82 17.51 1.68
C GLN A 109 -2.05 17.15 0.82
N GLN A 110 -2.28 17.86 -0.28
CA GLN A 110 -3.33 17.58 -1.25
C GLN A 110 -2.71 17.08 -2.54
N ALA A 111 -3.08 15.89 -2.97
CA ALA A 111 -2.62 15.32 -4.23
C ALA A 111 -3.74 15.10 -5.26
N ILE A 112 -5.01 15.35 -4.89
CA ILE A 112 -6.15 15.27 -5.80
C ILE A 112 -6.06 16.43 -6.79
N GLY A 113 -6.04 16.09 -8.08
CA GLY A 113 -6.05 17.03 -9.19
C GLY A 113 -7.41 17.71 -9.37
N PRO A 114 -7.54 18.62 -10.36
CA PRO A 114 -8.82 19.28 -10.65
C PRO A 114 -9.85 18.23 -11.10
N ALA A 115 -10.92 18.10 -10.32
CA ALA A 115 -11.99 17.13 -10.60
C ALA A 115 -12.66 17.42 -11.96
N ASN A 116 -12.97 16.36 -12.70
CA ASN A 116 -13.65 16.46 -13.99
C ASN A 116 -15.15 16.18 -13.81
N ALA A 117 -15.98 17.22 -13.97
CA ALA A 117 -17.43 17.11 -13.74
C ALA A 117 -18.14 16.17 -14.73
N THR A 118 -17.70 16.15 -16.00
CA THR A 118 -18.24 15.21 -17.00
C THR A 118 -17.93 13.78 -16.59
N ALA A 119 -16.67 13.50 -16.24
CA ALA A 119 -16.24 12.19 -15.75
C ALA A 119 -17.00 11.76 -14.49
N ALA A 120 -17.25 12.69 -13.56
CA ALA A 120 -18.03 12.41 -12.36
C ALA A 120 -19.48 12.02 -12.71
N SER A 121 -20.12 12.72 -13.66
CA SER A 121 -21.48 12.41 -14.10
C SER A 121 -21.60 11.06 -14.81
N LEU A 122 -20.51 10.63 -15.46
CA LEU A 122 -20.39 9.34 -16.14
C LEU A 122 -19.77 8.25 -15.27
N GLN A 123 -19.55 8.55 -13.99
CA GLN A 123 -18.96 7.65 -13.00
C GLN A 123 -17.61 7.04 -13.43
N VAL A 124 -16.71 7.82 -14.02
CA VAL A 124 -15.41 7.32 -14.42
C VAL A 124 -14.45 7.25 -13.21
N ARG A 125 -13.83 6.09 -12.97
CA ARG A 125 -12.78 5.87 -11.97
C ARG A 125 -11.40 5.89 -12.62
N ASP A 126 -10.43 6.54 -11.99
CA ASP A 126 -9.07 6.63 -12.51
C ASP A 126 -8.27 5.33 -12.26
N LEU A 127 -7.90 4.65 -13.35
CA LEU A 127 -7.09 3.43 -13.34
C LEU A 127 -5.69 3.67 -12.74
N LYS A 128 -5.07 4.82 -13.07
CA LYS A 128 -3.75 5.21 -12.54
C LYS A 128 -3.79 5.30 -11.01
N SER A 129 -4.74 6.05 -10.45
CA SER A 129 -4.86 6.24 -9.00
C SER A 129 -5.19 4.95 -8.27
N ALA A 130 -6.07 4.10 -8.85
CA ALA A 130 -6.37 2.80 -8.29
C ALA A 130 -5.12 1.91 -8.23
N ALA A 131 -4.40 1.77 -9.35
CA ALA A 131 -3.17 1.00 -9.41
C ALA A 131 -2.11 1.51 -8.41
N MET A 132 -1.92 2.83 -8.36
CA MET A 132 -0.98 3.47 -7.44
C MET A 132 -1.32 3.16 -5.97
N SER A 133 -2.58 3.32 -5.57
CA SER A 133 -3.02 2.99 -4.20
C SER A 133 -2.84 1.50 -3.89
N THR A 134 -3.21 0.62 -4.82
CA THR A 134 -3.07 -0.82 -4.63
C THR A 134 -1.60 -1.22 -4.45
N VAL A 135 -0.69 -0.64 -5.24
CA VAL A 135 0.75 -0.90 -5.08
C VAL A 135 1.25 -0.39 -3.73
N LEU A 136 0.84 0.79 -3.26
CA LEU A 136 1.20 1.28 -1.91
C LEU A 136 0.73 0.32 -0.80
N GLY A 137 -0.49 -0.22 -0.93
CA GLY A 137 -0.97 -1.28 -0.05
C GLY A 137 -0.03 -2.48 -0.04
N GLN A 138 0.37 -2.94 -1.22
CA GLN A 138 1.32 -4.04 -1.39
C GLN A 138 2.77 -3.69 -1.02
N LEU A 139 3.06 -2.45 -0.61
CA LEU A 139 4.31 -2.03 0.01
C LEU A 139 4.23 -1.92 1.55
N GLY A 140 3.05 -2.11 2.14
CA GLY A 140 2.86 -2.10 3.60
C GLY A 140 2.16 -0.86 4.15
N LEU A 141 1.52 -0.03 3.31
CA LEU A 141 0.73 1.12 3.78
C LEU A 141 -0.74 0.72 3.94
N ALA A 142 -1.36 1.09 5.05
CA ALA A 142 -2.81 1.00 5.23
C ALA A 142 -3.45 2.39 5.10
N SER A 143 -4.76 2.45 4.86
CA SER A 143 -5.51 3.70 4.79
C SER A 143 -5.44 4.47 6.12
N PRO A 144 -4.74 5.63 6.19
CA PRO A 144 -4.69 6.38 7.43
C PRO A 144 -6.05 6.99 7.78
N GLU A 145 -6.93 7.23 6.81
CA GLU A 145 -8.28 7.73 7.07
C GLU A 145 -9.17 6.67 7.73
N ARG A 146 -9.08 5.40 7.31
CA ARG A 146 -9.89 4.29 7.86
C ARG A 146 -9.30 3.69 9.14
N TRP A 147 -8.00 3.80 9.34
CA TRP A 147 -7.31 3.23 10.49
C TRP A 147 -6.82 4.31 11.46
N THR A 148 -7.47 5.48 11.47
CA THR A 148 -7.14 6.49 12.48
C THR A 148 -7.48 5.97 13.87
N TYR A 149 -8.67 5.38 14.02
CA TYR A 149 -9.19 4.82 15.25
C TYR A 149 -9.70 3.41 15.01
N THR A 150 -9.40 2.50 15.93
CA THR A 150 -9.82 1.11 15.78
C THR A 150 -10.27 0.54 17.11
N LEU A 151 -11.16 -0.45 17.08
CA LEU A 151 -11.52 -1.18 18.29
C LEU A 151 -10.41 -2.17 18.64
N ARG A 152 -9.94 -2.14 19.89
CA ARG A 152 -8.99 -3.12 20.45
C ARG A 152 -9.70 -4.27 21.14
N ASP A 153 -10.82 -3.97 21.79
CA ASP A 153 -11.58 -4.93 22.57
C ASP A 153 -13.06 -4.52 22.64
N ARG A 154 -13.91 -5.54 22.79
CA ARG A 154 -15.35 -5.42 22.99
C ARG A 154 -15.74 -6.36 24.13
N ALA A 155 -16.18 -5.80 25.25
CA ALA A 155 -16.49 -6.55 26.46
C ALA A 155 -17.90 -6.23 26.96
N ILE A 156 -18.62 -7.25 27.44
CA ILE A 156 -19.91 -7.07 28.11
C ILE A 156 -19.66 -7.08 29.61
N ILE A 157 -19.91 -5.95 30.28
CA ILE A 157 -19.74 -5.78 31.73
C ILE A 157 -21.10 -5.36 32.29
N VAL A 158 -21.66 -6.15 33.21
CA VAL A 158 -22.98 -5.89 33.83
C VAL A 158 -24.05 -5.58 32.76
N ASN A 159 -24.17 -6.48 31.76
CA ASN A 159 -25.10 -6.37 30.63
C ASN A 159 -24.96 -5.08 29.77
N THR A 160 -23.85 -4.37 29.88
CA THR A 160 -23.53 -3.20 29.05
C THR A 160 -22.35 -3.53 28.16
N THR A 161 -22.47 -3.29 26.85
CA THR A 161 -21.36 -3.44 25.92
C THR A 161 -20.42 -2.25 26.04
N ASN A 162 -19.14 -2.53 26.24
CA ASN A 162 -18.07 -1.56 26.38
C ASN A 162 -16.99 -1.83 25.33
N TYR A 163 -16.29 -0.78 24.92
CA TYR A 163 -15.29 -0.84 23.87
C TYR A 163 -14.01 -0.17 24.30
N THR A 164 -12.88 -0.75 23.91
CA THR A 164 -11.58 -0.08 23.99
C THR A 164 -11.21 0.41 22.60
N VAL A 165 -11.03 1.72 22.43
CA VAL A 165 -10.61 2.33 21.16
C VAL A 165 -9.13 2.68 21.24
N ILE A 166 -8.39 2.39 20.18
CA ILE A 166 -6.96 2.72 20.04
C ILE A 166 -6.73 3.54 18.78
N GLN A 167 -5.59 4.23 18.71
CA GLN A 167 -5.14 4.90 17.49
C GLN A 167 -4.11 4.04 16.76
N ARG A 168 -4.16 4.04 15.43
CA ARG A 168 -3.20 3.33 14.56
C ARG A 168 -2.51 4.21 13.51
N ASN A 169 -2.70 5.52 13.64
CA ASN A 169 -2.03 6.52 12.85
C ASN A 169 -0.82 7.13 13.58
N PHE A 170 0.27 7.37 12.84
CA PHE A 170 1.50 7.95 13.36
C PHE A 170 1.96 9.16 12.56
N ASP A 171 2.49 10.17 13.24
CA ASP A 171 3.06 11.33 12.61
C ASP A 171 4.30 10.96 11.77
N PRO A 172 4.36 11.31 10.47
CA PRO A 172 5.47 10.93 9.60
C PRO A 172 6.83 11.54 9.97
N VAL A 173 6.86 12.58 10.81
CA VAL A 173 8.07 13.27 11.26
C VAL A 173 8.56 12.73 12.60
N ASN A 174 7.66 12.61 13.58
CA ASN A 174 8.04 12.29 14.97
C ASN A 174 7.53 10.91 15.47
N TRP A 175 6.74 10.22 14.66
CA TRP A 175 6.18 8.89 14.91
C TRP A 175 5.31 8.79 16.17
N ARG A 176 4.78 9.91 16.66
CA ARG A 176 3.79 9.90 17.74
C ARG A 176 2.40 9.59 17.17
N PRO A 177 1.55 8.88 17.93
CA PRO A 177 0.16 8.71 17.55
C PRO A 177 -0.54 10.06 17.31
N THR A 178 -1.33 10.15 16.25
CA THR A 178 -2.04 11.37 15.87
C THR A 178 -3.30 11.03 15.06
N ASN A 179 -4.30 11.90 15.12
CA ASN A 179 -5.58 11.79 14.40
C ASN A 179 -5.73 12.83 13.29
N VAL A 180 -4.62 13.43 12.84
CA VAL A 180 -4.64 14.43 11.77
C VAL A 180 -3.95 13.85 10.54
N VAL A 181 -4.73 13.50 9.52
CA VAL A 181 -4.24 12.93 8.26
C VAL A 181 -4.24 14.03 7.21
N ASN A 182 -3.08 14.33 6.62
CA ASN A 182 -2.89 15.36 5.61
C ASN A 182 -3.51 16.72 5.99
N GLY A 183 -3.47 17.08 7.28
CA GLY A 183 -4.08 18.32 7.81
C GLY A 183 -5.59 18.25 8.07
N VAL A 184 -6.22 17.08 7.91
CA VAL A 184 -7.64 16.81 8.24
C VAL A 184 -7.70 16.13 9.61
N LEU A 185 -8.42 16.75 10.54
CA LEU A 185 -8.63 16.23 11.89
C LEU A 185 -9.78 15.22 11.89
N TYR A 186 -9.54 14.03 12.44
CA TYR A 186 -10.53 12.97 12.60
C TYR A 186 -10.89 12.73 14.07
N THR A 187 -12.13 12.34 14.32
CA THR A 187 -12.64 11.73 15.56
C THR A 187 -13.39 10.44 15.21
N TYR A 188 -13.90 9.70 16.18
CA TYR A 188 -14.63 8.46 15.94
C TYR A 188 -16.02 8.43 16.60
N ASN A 189 -16.93 7.63 16.03
CA ASN A 189 -18.17 7.19 16.66
C ASN A 189 -18.19 5.66 16.69
N VAL A 190 -18.37 5.07 17.87
CA VAL A 190 -18.54 3.61 17.96
C VAL A 190 -19.96 3.25 17.55
N THR A 191 -20.09 2.41 16.51
CA THR A 191 -21.38 1.96 15.99
C THR A 191 -21.50 0.45 16.10
N GLU A 192 -22.58 -0.03 16.69
CA GLU A 192 -22.95 -1.44 16.73
C GLU A 192 -24.49 -1.56 16.80
N PRO A 193 -25.13 -2.41 15.97
CA PRO A 193 -24.53 -3.22 14.92
C PRO A 193 -24.35 -2.44 13.60
N LEU A 194 -23.27 -2.72 12.89
CA LEU A 194 -23.12 -2.37 11.48
C LEU A 194 -23.60 -3.52 10.60
N LEU A 195 -24.65 -3.28 9.81
CA LEU A 195 -25.23 -4.24 8.87
C LEU A 195 -24.55 -4.13 7.49
N PRO A 196 -24.48 -5.22 6.70
CA PRO A 196 -25.07 -6.54 6.95
C PRO A 196 -24.23 -7.46 7.86
N GLY A 197 -22.99 -7.11 8.17
CA GLY A 197 -22.05 -8.00 8.89
C GLY A 197 -22.29 -8.15 10.40
N ASN A 198 -23.17 -7.34 10.99
CA ASN A 198 -23.49 -7.29 12.42
C ASN A 198 -22.23 -7.23 13.31
N TYR A 199 -21.36 -6.25 13.06
CA TYR A 199 -20.12 -6.03 13.80
C TYR A 199 -20.09 -4.64 14.46
N ALA A 200 -19.11 -4.42 15.33
CA ALA A 200 -18.82 -3.11 15.91
C ALA A 200 -17.62 -2.47 15.22
N ASP A 201 -17.64 -1.15 15.04
CA ASP A 201 -16.49 -0.40 14.52
C ASP A 201 -16.40 1.00 15.14
N ALA A 202 -15.19 1.55 15.17
CA ALA A 202 -14.92 2.93 15.55
C ALA A 202 -14.88 3.82 14.31
N LEU A 203 -16.04 4.07 13.71
CA LEU A 203 -16.14 4.81 12.43
C LEU A 203 -15.56 6.22 12.53
N GLU A 204 -14.58 6.50 11.66
CA GLU A 204 -13.97 7.81 11.56
C GLU A 204 -14.92 8.86 10.99
N THR A 205 -14.86 10.05 11.61
CA THR A 205 -15.60 11.23 11.19
C THR A 205 -14.64 12.42 11.14
N ARG A 206 -14.74 13.19 10.05
CA ARG A 206 -13.94 14.40 9.87
C ARG A 206 -14.49 15.51 10.75
N VAL A 207 -13.62 16.13 11.54
CA VAL A 207 -13.95 17.28 12.39
C VAL A 207 -13.64 18.59 11.66
N SER A 208 -12.49 18.65 10.99
CA SER A 208 -12.04 19.85 10.26
C SER A 208 -10.97 19.49 9.22
N GLY A 209 -10.70 20.41 8.30
CA GLY A 209 -9.71 20.26 7.24
C GLY A 209 -10.34 20.25 5.85
N ASN A 210 -9.49 20.21 4.83
CA ASN A 210 -9.91 20.18 3.43
C ASN A 210 -10.35 18.76 3.04
N ILE A 211 -11.56 18.61 2.50
CA ILE A 211 -12.13 17.30 2.14
C ILE A 211 -11.33 16.56 1.06
N ASN A 212 -10.53 17.29 0.27
CA ASN A 212 -9.72 16.76 -0.81
C ASN A 212 -8.31 16.35 -0.35
N ASN A 213 -7.96 16.60 0.92
CA ASN A 213 -6.72 16.12 1.50
C ASN A 213 -6.93 14.67 1.93
N VAL A 214 -6.78 13.77 0.97
CA VAL A 214 -6.90 12.33 1.18
C VAL A 214 -5.62 11.65 0.69
N SER A 215 -5.14 10.70 1.48
CA SER A 215 -3.95 9.90 1.21
C SER A 215 -4.19 8.95 0.04
N VAL A 216 -3.15 8.74 -0.77
CA VAL A 216 -3.25 7.84 -1.92
C VAL A 216 -3.49 6.41 -1.48
N SER A 217 -2.85 5.98 -0.39
CA SER A 217 -3.01 4.65 0.22
C SER A 217 -4.44 4.29 0.67
N SER A 218 -5.37 5.25 0.69
CA SER A 218 -6.75 5.03 1.14
C SER A 218 -7.71 4.48 0.07
N VAL A 219 -7.38 4.61 -1.22
CA VAL A 219 -8.32 4.31 -2.31
C VAL A 219 -8.66 2.83 -2.39
N ASP A 220 -7.63 2.01 -2.28
CA ASP A 220 -7.70 0.56 -2.33
C ASP A 220 -8.50 -0.02 -1.15
N ASP A 221 -8.56 0.70 -0.03
CA ASP A 221 -9.26 0.31 1.21
C ASP A 221 -10.71 0.83 1.29
N GLY A 222 -11.30 1.15 0.13
CA GLY A 222 -12.67 1.67 0.00
C GLY A 222 -12.81 3.18 0.27
N GLY A 223 -11.70 3.91 0.39
CA GLY A 223 -11.67 5.34 0.65
C GLY A 223 -11.39 6.23 -0.58
N GLY A 224 -11.36 7.54 -0.32
CA GLY A 224 -10.40 8.45 -0.95
C GLY A 224 -10.74 9.18 -2.24
N LEU A 225 -11.28 8.52 -3.28
CA LEU A 225 -11.59 9.19 -4.55
C LEU A 225 -13.05 9.01 -4.96
N LEU A 226 -13.71 10.12 -5.25
CA LEU A 226 -14.99 10.13 -5.95
C LEU A 226 -14.78 9.93 -7.45
N PHE A 227 -15.85 9.57 -8.15
CA PHE A 227 -15.83 9.53 -9.62
C PHE A 227 -15.39 10.87 -10.22
N GLY A 228 -14.56 10.81 -11.26
CA GLY A 228 -13.98 11.98 -11.91
C GLY A 228 -12.84 12.67 -11.13
N GLN A 229 -12.44 12.14 -9.98
CA GLN A 229 -11.24 12.56 -9.26
C GLN A 229 -10.07 11.61 -9.57
N PHE A 230 -8.85 12.14 -9.46
CA PHE A 230 -7.60 11.42 -9.69
C PHE A 230 -6.47 12.08 -8.91
N PHE A 231 -5.42 11.32 -8.62
CA PHE A 231 -4.19 11.82 -8.03
C PHE A 231 -3.18 12.26 -9.09
N THR A 232 -2.42 13.32 -8.76
CA THR A 232 -1.28 13.80 -9.56
C THR A 232 0.07 13.48 -8.92
N SER A 233 0.09 13.10 -7.64
CA SER A 233 1.29 12.73 -6.88
C SER A 233 0.90 11.86 -5.69
N LEU A 234 1.88 11.48 -4.85
CA LEU A 234 1.62 11.01 -3.50
C LEU A 234 1.37 12.20 -2.55
N THR A 235 0.72 11.94 -1.41
CA THR A 235 0.61 12.93 -0.33
C THR A 235 1.82 12.89 0.60
N ARG A 236 2.04 13.96 1.36
CA ARG A 236 3.08 14.06 2.39
C ARG A 236 3.08 12.88 3.35
N ASP A 237 1.90 12.36 3.67
CA ASP A 237 1.74 11.25 4.60
C ASP A 237 2.13 9.92 3.97
N ASP A 238 1.80 9.70 2.69
CA ASP A 238 2.27 8.54 1.93
C ASP A 238 3.80 8.53 1.81
N TYR A 239 4.43 9.68 1.48
CA TYR A 239 5.90 9.84 1.48
C TYR A 239 6.49 9.56 2.86
N GLY A 240 5.84 10.05 3.92
CA GLY A 240 6.23 9.82 5.30
C GLY A 240 6.19 8.37 5.72
N ALA A 241 5.16 7.63 5.30
CA ALA A 241 5.03 6.20 5.53
C ALA A 241 6.14 5.40 4.83
N LEU A 242 6.38 5.70 3.55
CA LEU A 242 7.47 5.08 2.77
C LEU A 242 8.84 5.41 3.39
N ARG A 243 9.04 6.66 3.83
CA ARG A 243 10.25 7.05 4.57
C ARG A 243 10.40 6.24 5.84
N TYR A 244 9.34 6.06 6.61
CA TYR A 244 9.38 5.24 7.82
C TYR A 244 9.80 3.81 7.46
N LEU A 245 9.10 3.15 6.55
CA LEU A 245 9.36 1.74 6.19
C LEU A 245 10.78 1.53 5.68
N LEU A 246 11.24 2.40 4.77
CA LEU A 246 12.44 2.18 3.96
C LEU A 246 13.68 2.90 4.50
N ARG A 247 13.59 3.71 5.56
CA ARG A 247 14.77 4.39 6.14
C ARG A 247 15.83 3.37 6.58
N PHE A 248 17.08 3.77 6.41
CA PHE A 248 18.24 2.97 6.83
C PHE A 248 18.16 2.52 8.30
N ASN A 249 17.72 3.40 9.19
CA ASN A 249 17.66 3.14 10.62
C ASN A 249 16.46 2.27 11.04
N ASN A 250 15.61 1.83 10.09
CA ASN A 250 14.60 0.82 10.35
C ASN A 250 15.24 -0.55 10.18
N VAL A 251 15.78 -1.11 11.26
CA VAL A 251 16.55 -2.36 11.20
C VAL A 251 15.75 -3.51 11.79
N HIS A 252 15.49 -4.53 10.98
CA HIS A 252 14.82 -5.77 11.39
C HIS A 252 15.64 -6.99 10.98
N THR A 253 15.52 -8.08 11.73
CA THR A 253 16.02 -9.38 11.28
C THR A 253 15.11 -9.92 10.20
N GLU A 254 15.67 -10.22 9.04
CA GLU A 254 14.94 -10.63 7.85
C GLU A 254 15.67 -11.77 7.16
N THR A 255 14.94 -12.55 6.36
CA THR A 255 15.50 -13.64 5.56
C THR A 255 15.39 -13.31 4.08
N LEU A 256 16.49 -13.42 3.33
CA LEU A 256 16.47 -13.30 1.88
C LEU A 256 15.60 -14.39 1.24
N PRO A 257 14.84 -14.07 0.18
CA PRO A 257 14.14 -15.08 -0.60
C PRO A 257 15.07 -16.20 -1.11
N ALA A 258 14.56 -17.42 -1.16
CA ALA A 258 15.36 -18.61 -1.50
C ALA A 258 15.93 -18.63 -2.94
N ASN A 259 15.39 -17.81 -3.85
CA ASN A 259 15.88 -17.67 -5.22
C ASN A 259 17.00 -16.61 -5.37
N ILE A 260 17.49 -16.06 -4.26
CA ILE A 260 18.59 -15.11 -4.26
C ILE A 260 19.90 -15.84 -4.03
N THR A 261 20.87 -15.58 -4.89
CA THR A 261 22.21 -16.17 -4.84
C THR A 261 23.26 -15.07 -4.81
N LEU A 262 24.48 -15.37 -4.40
CA LEU A 262 25.58 -14.40 -4.53
C LEU A 262 25.92 -14.19 -6.02
N VAL A 263 26.35 -12.99 -6.36
CA VAL A 263 26.97 -12.75 -7.67
C VAL A 263 28.35 -13.39 -7.66
N ASP A 264 28.57 -14.33 -8.58
CA ASP A 264 29.89 -14.93 -8.75
C ASP A 264 30.85 -13.87 -9.30
N THR A 265 31.81 -13.47 -8.47
CA THR A 265 32.89 -12.55 -8.83
C THR A 265 34.20 -13.28 -9.13
N SER A 266 34.19 -14.62 -9.08
CA SER A 266 35.37 -15.41 -9.40
C SER A 266 35.65 -15.37 -10.90
N SER A 267 36.90 -15.08 -11.26
CA SER A 267 37.36 -15.17 -12.64
C SER A 267 37.25 -16.63 -13.09
N PRO A 268 36.79 -16.93 -14.33
CA PRO A 268 36.88 -18.28 -14.89
C PRO A 268 38.33 -18.81 -14.99
N TYR A 269 39.32 -17.94 -14.73
CA TYR A 269 40.75 -18.27 -14.66
C TYR A 269 41.32 -18.23 -13.22
N ALA A 270 40.47 -18.14 -12.18
CA ALA A 270 40.94 -18.23 -10.81
C ALA A 270 41.52 -19.65 -10.56
N PRO A 271 42.77 -19.77 -10.08
CA PRO A 271 43.36 -21.08 -9.85
C PRO A 271 42.55 -21.84 -8.80
N PHE A 272 42.19 -23.08 -9.13
CA PHE A 272 41.52 -24.01 -8.23
C PHE A 272 42.35 -24.17 -6.94
N LEU A 273 41.87 -23.62 -5.83
CA LEU A 273 42.47 -23.81 -4.52
C LEU A 273 42.10 -25.23 -4.04
N GLY A 274 43.13 -26.04 -3.82
CA GLY A 274 43.05 -27.49 -3.70
C GLY A 274 42.11 -28.06 -2.63
N THR A 275 41.86 -29.35 -2.80
CA THR A 275 40.93 -30.29 -2.14
C THR A 275 41.15 -30.55 -0.64
N ASN A 276 41.62 -29.57 0.15
CA ASN A 276 41.84 -29.73 1.60
C ASN A 276 41.24 -28.60 2.44
N ILE A 277 40.09 -28.08 2.01
CA ILE A 277 39.19 -27.30 2.85
C ILE A 277 37.92 -28.13 2.97
N THR A 278 37.63 -28.65 4.17
CA THR A 278 36.43 -29.45 4.50
C THR A 278 35.10 -28.67 4.40
N ASN A 279 35.09 -27.57 3.64
CA ASN A 279 33.95 -26.67 3.39
C ASN A 279 34.00 -26.06 1.96
N LEU A 280 34.58 -26.77 0.99
CA LEU A 280 34.62 -26.34 -0.41
C LEU A 280 33.74 -27.20 -1.33
N ALA A 281 32.51 -27.48 -0.87
CA ALA A 281 31.40 -27.20 -1.77
C ALA A 281 31.26 -25.68 -1.71
N GLY A 282 31.73 -24.96 -2.73
CA GLY A 282 31.51 -23.51 -2.86
C GLY A 282 30.01 -23.27 -3.07
N THR A 283 29.21 -23.48 -2.04
CA THR A 283 27.80 -23.16 -2.05
C THR A 283 27.72 -21.65 -2.13
N ASN A 284 27.27 -21.15 -3.28
CA ASN A 284 27.00 -19.76 -3.60
C ASN A 284 25.82 -19.19 -2.75
N ILE A 285 25.85 -19.46 -1.44
CA ILE A 285 24.77 -19.22 -0.50
C ILE A 285 25.04 -17.87 0.18
N PRO A 286 24.16 -16.87 -0.02
CA PRO A 286 24.28 -15.60 0.68
C PRO A 286 23.98 -15.78 2.18
N VAL A 287 24.39 -14.82 2.99
CA VAL A 287 23.91 -14.73 4.37
C VAL A 287 22.39 -14.47 4.32
N ALA A 288 21.60 -15.52 4.47
CA ALA A 288 20.17 -15.47 4.22
C ALA A 288 19.45 -14.69 5.33
N THR A 289 19.67 -15.05 6.60
CA THR A 289 19.02 -14.41 7.75
C THR A 289 19.99 -13.49 8.50
N ALA A 290 19.68 -12.20 8.56
CA ALA A 290 20.49 -11.21 9.24
C ALA A 290 19.66 -9.96 9.56
N ARG A 291 20.19 -9.09 10.44
CA ARG A 291 19.62 -7.76 10.68
C ARG A 291 19.91 -6.87 9.48
N ARG A 292 18.85 -6.33 8.86
CA ARG A 292 18.92 -5.52 7.65
C ARG A 292 18.33 -4.14 7.85
N PRO A 293 19.05 -3.07 7.45
CA PRO A 293 18.49 -1.73 7.36
C PRO A 293 17.46 -1.65 6.23
N GLY A 294 16.62 -0.62 6.25
CA GLY A 294 15.71 -0.33 5.14
C GLY A 294 16.46 -0.03 3.83
N ILE A 295 15.86 -0.41 2.70
CA ILE A 295 16.44 -0.35 1.35
C ILE A 295 16.48 1.04 0.71
N GLN A 296 16.13 2.10 1.47
CA GLN A 296 16.05 3.51 1.06
C GLN A 296 14.96 3.85 0.05
N ARG A 297 14.78 3.03 -1.00
CA ARG A 297 13.73 3.19 -2.02
C ARG A 297 13.44 1.87 -2.71
N VAL A 298 12.28 1.78 -3.35
CA VAL A 298 11.92 0.70 -4.28
C VAL A 298 11.86 1.28 -5.69
N GLN A 299 12.45 0.57 -6.66
CA GLN A 299 12.34 0.89 -8.07
C GLN A 299 11.42 -0.11 -8.77
N PHE A 300 10.59 0.38 -9.67
CA PHE A 300 9.64 -0.39 -10.46
C PHE A 300 10.08 -0.41 -11.91
N ASN A 301 10.44 -1.59 -12.41
CA ASN A 301 10.93 -1.76 -13.78
C ASN A 301 9.91 -2.54 -14.62
N PRO A 302 9.48 -2.04 -15.78
CA PRO A 302 8.60 -2.79 -16.66
C PRO A 302 9.37 -3.93 -17.32
N ILE A 303 8.70 -5.07 -17.54
CA ILE A 303 9.24 -6.20 -18.26
C ILE A 303 8.27 -6.67 -19.35
N PRO A 304 8.77 -6.99 -20.56
CA PRO A 304 7.93 -7.55 -21.60
C PRO A 304 7.55 -8.99 -21.24
N LEU A 305 6.26 -9.29 -21.31
CA LEU A 305 5.72 -10.63 -21.14
C LEU A 305 5.37 -11.25 -22.50
N ASP A 306 5.51 -12.56 -22.59
CA ASP A 306 4.87 -13.31 -23.65
C ASP A 306 3.38 -13.35 -23.32
N SER A 307 2.59 -12.61 -24.10
CA SER A 307 1.14 -12.59 -23.93
C SER A 307 0.58 -14.02 -23.91
N LEU A 308 0.95 -14.93 -24.79
CA LEU A 308 0.30 -16.25 -24.86
C LEU A 308 0.58 -17.14 -23.63
N LEU A 309 1.74 -16.95 -22.99
CA LEU A 309 2.22 -17.85 -21.94
C LEU A 309 2.23 -17.20 -20.55
N GLY A 310 2.00 -15.88 -20.44
CA GLY A 310 2.03 -15.15 -19.16
C GLY A 310 3.38 -15.20 -18.45
N VAL A 311 4.45 -15.57 -19.15
CA VAL A 311 5.82 -15.68 -18.63
C VAL A 311 6.71 -14.63 -19.28
N THR A 312 7.81 -14.30 -18.62
CA THR A 312 8.85 -13.48 -19.25
C THR A 312 9.45 -14.22 -20.45
N ILE A 313 9.52 -13.56 -21.60
CA ILE A 313 10.12 -14.12 -22.84
C ILE A 313 11.59 -14.49 -22.60
N ARG A 314 12.25 -13.74 -21.68
CA ARG A 314 13.62 -13.98 -21.25
C ARG A 314 13.74 -13.66 -19.77
N ALA A 315 14.36 -14.57 -19.02
CA ALA A 315 14.68 -14.31 -17.61
C ALA A 315 15.55 -13.05 -17.46
N ILE A 316 15.21 -12.22 -16.49
CA ILE A 316 15.93 -11.00 -16.14
C ILE A 316 16.68 -11.26 -14.84
N THR A 317 17.93 -10.82 -14.75
CA THR A 317 18.72 -10.97 -13.51
C THR A 317 18.91 -9.60 -12.89
N ASN A 318 18.26 -9.36 -11.76
CA ASN A 318 18.48 -8.16 -10.96
C ASN A 318 19.65 -8.41 -10.01
N GLN A 319 20.70 -7.59 -10.12
CA GLN A 319 21.83 -7.60 -9.21
C GLN A 319 21.77 -6.36 -8.31
N TYR A 320 22.02 -6.54 -7.01
CA TYR A 320 22.04 -5.44 -6.07
C TYR A 320 22.93 -5.76 -4.86
N VAL A 321 23.27 -4.72 -4.11
CA VAL A 321 24.02 -4.84 -2.86
C VAL A 321 23.04 -5.03 -1.72
N ASP A 322 23.12 -6.18 -1.04
CA ASP A 322 22.44 -6.44 0.22
C ASP A 322 23.35 -6.02 1.37
N THR A 323 22.87 -5.07 2.17
CA THR A 323 23.56 -4.58 3.36
C THR A 323 22.97 -5.27 4.58
N TYR A 324 23.80 -5.81 5.46
CA TYR A 324 23.37 -6.49 6.67
C TYR A 324 24.39 -6.31 7.81
N TYR A 325 23.94 -6.53 9.05
CA TYR A 325 24.84 -6.65 10.19
C TYR A 325 25.24 -8.13 10.37
N ASP A 326 26.54 -8.40 10.44
CA ASP A 326 27.06 -9.77 10.42
C ASP A 326 26.62 -10.58 11.66
N PRO A 327 25.85 -11.67 11.50
CA PRO A 327 25.39 -12.46 12.63
C PRO A 327 26.47 -13.37 13.25
N SER A 328 27.69 -13.43 12.69
CA SER A 328 28.72 -14.41 13.05
C SER A 328 29.18 -14.37 14.51
N ASN A 329 29.20 -13.19 15.14
CA ASN A 329 29.52 -13.02 16.57
C ASN A 329 29.05 -11.65 17.09
N ALA A 330 29.03 -11.48 18.42
CA ALA A 330 28.50 -10.29 19.10
C ALA A 330 29.23 -8.97 18.77
N VAL A 331 30.49 -9.03 18.31
CA VAL A 331 31.25 -7.84 17.89
C VAL A 331 30.95 -7.50 16.43
N SER A 332 30.84 -8.51 15.58
CA SER A 332 30.57 -8.38 14.14
C SER A 332 29.11 -7.99 13.86
N SER A 333 28.19 -8.27 14.79
CA SER A 333 26.78 -7.85 14.71
C SER A 333 26.57 -6.34 14.87
N LEU A 334 27.64 -5.60 15.19
CA LEU A 334 27.68 -4.14 15.17
C LEU A 334 28.30 -3.58 13.88
N ILE A 335 28.94 -4.43 13.08
CA ILE A 335 29.62 -4.06 11.84
C ILE A 335 28.64 -4.25 10.68
N GLN A 336 28.49 -3.20 9.88
CA GLN A 336 27.75 -3.25 8.64
C GLN A 336 28.62 -3.89 7.56
N THR A 337 28.10 -4.97 6.98
CA THR A 337 28.73 -5.73 5.90
C THR A 337 27.83 -5.72 4.67
N ASN A 338 28.44 -5.86 3.50
CA ASN A 338 27.73 -5.90 2.23
C ASN A 338 28.00 -7.23 1.52
N GLN A 339 26.98 -7.78 0.87
CA GLN A 339 27.11 -8.88 -0.09
C GLN A 339 26.44 -8.48 -1.40
N THR A 340 27.06 -8.80 -2.53
CA THR A 340 26.45 -8.58 -3.84
C THR A 340 25.63 -9.80 -4.19
N VAL A 341 24.32 -9.61 -4.35
CA VAL A 341 23.37 -10.70 -4.62
C VAL A 341 22.71 -10.50 -5.97
N GLN A 342 22.22 -11.60 -6.53
CA GLN A 342 21.44 -11.62 -7.74
C GLN A 342 20.15 -12.42 -7.56
N ARG A 343 19.12 -11.97 -8.24
CA ARG A 343 17.81 -12.60 -8.29
C ARG A 343 17.40 -12.79 -9.75
N VAL A 344 17.12 -14.04 -10.11
CA VAL A 344 16.59 -14.39 -11.44
C VAL A 344 15.07 -14.25 -11.42
N ILE A 345 14.56 -13.47 -12.36
CA ILE A 345 13.15 -13.11 -12.52
C ILE A 345 12.62 -13.86 -13.74
N THR A 346 11.74 -14.81 -13.48
CA THR A 346 11.02 -15.58 -14.52
C THR A 346 9.55 -15.20 -14.59
N ILE A 347 9.01 -14.64 -13.50
CA ILE A 347 7.65 -14.14 -13.33
C ILE A 347 7.78 -12.72 -12.75
N PRO A 348 6.98 -11.75 -13.21
CA PRO A 348 6.99 -10.40 -12.63
C PRO A 348 6.63 -10.41 -11.15
N ASP A 349 7.18 -9.44 -10.41
CA ASP A 349 6.82 -9.18 -9.02
C ASP A 349 5.39 -8.68 -8.88
N ILE A 350 4.97 -7.84 -9.83
CA ILE A 350 3.62 -7.30 -9.94
C ILE A 350 3.07 -7.62 -11.34
N LEU A 351 1.96 -8.34 -11.40
CA LEU A 351 1.27 -8.65 -12.64
C LEU A 351 -0.06 -7.91 -12.67
N PHE A 352 -0.25 -7.07 -13.69
CA PHE A 352 -1.53 -6.42 -13.96
C PHE A 352 -2.34 -7.28 -14.92
N THR A 353 -3.57 -7.57 -14.51
CA THR A 353 -4.52 -8.41 -15.25
C THR A 353 -5.89 -7.75 -15.29
N ALA A 354 -6.81 -8.31 -16.09
CA ALA A 354 -8.19 -7.89 -16.12
C ALA A 354 -9.13 -9.11 -16.16
N ALA A 355 -10.21 -9.09 -15.39
CA ALA A 355 -11.20 -10.17 -15.43
C ALA A 355 -12.59 -9.67 -15.07
N ASP A 356 -13.61 -10.46 -15.41
CA ASP A 356 -14.96 -10.27 -14.87
C ASP A 356 -14.96 -10.72 -13.42
N LEU A 357 -14.96 -9.77 -12.48
CA LEU A 357 -14.82 -10.06 -11.06
C LEU A 357 -16.19 -10.31 -10.40
N PRO A 358 -16.28 -11.27 -9.47
CA PRO A 358 -17.51 -11.57 -8.76
C PRO A 358 -17.92 -10.41 -7.82
N PHE A 359 -19.21 -10.34 -7.51
CA PHE A 359 -19.74 -9.45 -6.48
C PHE A 359 -19.65 -10.16 -5.12
N THR A 360 -18.53 -9.99 -4.41
CA THR A 360 -18.33 -10.70 -3.13
C THR A 360 -18.99 -9.99 -1.95
N ALA A 361 -19.19 -8.67 -2.03
CA ALA A 361 -19.99 -7.90 -1.07
C ALA A 361 -20.80 -6.78 -1.77
N LEU A 362 -22.09 -6.64 -1.43
CA LEU A 362 -22.85 -5.41 -1.73
C LEU A 362 -22.51 -4.34 -0.67
N PRO A 363 -22.44 -3.04 -1.03
CA PRO A 363 -23.13 -2.39 -2.15
C PRO A 363 -22.29 -1.96 -3.37
N SER A 364 -21.03 -2.38 -3.49
CA SER A 364 -20.24 -2.11 -4.70
C SER A 364 -19.56 -3.40 -5.11
N GLY A 365 -19.84 -3.88 -6.32
CA GLY A 365 -19.10 -5.02 -6.87
C GLY A 365 -17.60 -4.78 -6.83
N ASP A 366 -16.83 -5.85 -6.73
CA ASP A 366 -15.38 -5.77 -6.59
C ASP A 366 -14.81 -5.03 -7.79
N THR A 367 -14.31 -3.82 -7.56
CA THR A 367 -13.73 -3.01 -8.65
C THR A 367 -12.40 -3.60 -9.07
N LEU A 368 -11.64 -4.16 -8.13
CA LEU A 368 -10.39 -4.85 -8.38
C LEU A 368 -10.18 -5.94 -7.32
N THR A 369 -9.34 -6.92 -7.63
CA THR A 369 -8.83 -7.91 -6.67
C THR A 369 -7.31 -7.92 -6.67
N ARG A 370 -6.74 -8.35 -5.55
CA ARG A 370 -5.31 -8.35 -5.25
C ARG A 370 -5.01 -9.33 -4.13
N PRO A 371 -3.76 -9.80 -3.95
CA PRO A 371 -3.44 -10.70 -2.86
C PRO A 371 -3.56 -9.99 -1.50
N THR A 372 -4.01 -10.73 -0.50
CA THR A 372 -4.00 -10.27 0.89
C THR A 372 -2.61 -10.44 1.52
N SER A 373 -2.47 -10.01 2.77
CA SER A 373 -1.28 -10.20 3.59
C SER A 373 -0.98 -11.67 3.92
N THR A 374 -1.79 -12.62 3.44
CA THR A 374 -1.58 -14.07 3.60
C THR A 374 -0.24 -14.54 3.01
N ARG A 375 0.25 -13.85 1.97
CA ARG A 375 1.58 -14.12 1.38
C ARG A 375 2.73 -13.45 2.15
N TRP A 376 2.44 -12.58 3.12
CA TRP A 376 3.48 -11.84 3.85
C TRP A 376 4.07 -12.72 4.94
N VAL A 377 5.37 -12.62 5.16
CA VAL A 377 6.10 -13.48 6.09
C VAL A 377 6.34 -12.72 7.39
N ASN A 378 5.74 -13.20 8.48
CA ASN A 378 5.98 -12.65 9.81
C ASN A 378 7.35 -13.10 10.32
N ASN A 379 8.21 -12.13 10.65
CA ASN A 379 9.57 -12.37 11.16
C ASN A 379 9.71 -12.02 12.66
N ALA A 380 8.60 -11.80 13.38
CA ALA A 380 8.60 -11.49 14.81
C ALA A 380 9.36 -12.52 15.64
N ALA A 381 9.32 -13.79 15.24
CA ALA A 381 10.00 -14.89 15.92
C ALA A 381 11.51 -15.00 15.59
N LEU A 382 12.04 -14.22 14.64
CA LEU A 382 13.46 -14.26 14.31
C LEU A 382 14.30 -13.59 15.41
N PRO A 383 15.55 -14.08 15.65
CA PRO A 383 16.43 -13.50 16.66
C PRO A 383 16.65 -12.00 16.43
N GLY A 384 16.51 -11.18 17.48
CA GLY A 384 16.67 -9.72 17.39
C GLY A 384 15.42 -8.95 17.00
N ASN A 385 14.34 -9.64 16.58
CA ASN A 385 12.99 -9.05 16.46
C ASN A 385 12.11 -9.37 17.68
N THR A 386 12.43 -10.42 18.43
CA THR A 386 11.67 -10.81 19.62
C THR A 386 11.86 -9.80 20.76
N ALA A 387 10.79 -9.49 21.49
CA ALA A 387 10.89 -8.75 22.74
C ALA A 387 11.83 -9.50 23.70
N PHE A 388 12.78 -8.78 24.33
CA PHE A 388 13.83 -9.38 25.16
C PHE A 388 13.30 -10.13 26.39
N VAL A 389 12.06 -9.86 26.84
CA VAL A 389 11.35 -10.62 27.88
C VAL A 389 9.83 -10.42 27.64
N GLY A 390 9.07 -11.51 27.47
CA GLY A 390 7.60 -11.46 27.38
C GLY A 390 7.00 -12.59 26.54
N THR A 391 5.82 -13.08 26.93
CA THR A 391 5.06 -14.13 26.23
C THR A 391 4.21 -13.60 25.06
N GLY A 392 4.30 -12.31 24.74
CA GLY A 392 3.57 -11.70 23.63
C GLY A 392 4.30 -11.87 22.31
N ILE A 393 3.72 -12.62 21.38
CA ILE A 393 4.15 -12.60 19.97
C ILE A 393 3.63 -11.29 19.37
N THR A 394 4.54 -10.41 18.99
CA THR A 394 4.22 -9.19 18.23
C THR A 394 3.65 -9.55 16.86
N SER A 395 2.82 -8.70 16.30
CA SER A 395 2.17 -8.97 15.01
C SER A 395 3.11 -8.74 13.81
N GLY A 396 4.35 -8.32 14.10
CA GLY A 396 5.48 -8.13 13.19
C GLY A 396 6.76 -7.90 14.00
N PRO A 397 7.86 -7.42 13.40
CA PRO A 397 7.99 -6.99 12.01
C PRO A 397 8.00 -8.18 11.03
N GLY A 398 7.82 -7.90 9.75
CA GLY A 398 7.82 -8.91 8.70
C GLY A 398 8.24 -8.39 7.34
N VAL A 399 8.23 -9.29 6.36
CA VAL A 399 8.62 -8.98 4.99
C VAL A 399 7.50 -9.28 4.01
N ILE A 400 7.39 -8.40 3.02
CA ILE A 400 6.55 -8.59 1.85
C ILE A 400 7.43 -9.23 0.79
N PRO A 401 7.24 -10.53 0.47
CA PRO A 401 8.16 -11.22 -0.41
C PRO A 401 8.04 -10.72 -1.85
N ALA A 402 9.15 -10.72 -2.56
CA ALA A 402 9.18 -10.59 -4.01
C ALA A 402 8.69 -11.90 -4.67
N ALA A 403 8.34 -11.87 -5.96
CA ALA A 403 7.84 -13.07 -6.65
C ALA A 403 8.92 -14.16 -6.77
N VAL A 404 8.64 -15.34 -6.25
CA VAL A 404 9.41 -16.55 -6.53
C VAL A 404 8.57 -17.60 -7.28
N SER A 405 7.26 -17.39 -7.29
CA SER A 405 6.23 -18.21 -7.92
C SER A 405 4.94 -17.40 -8.03
N ASN A 406 3.94 -17.92 -8.73
CA ASN A 406 2.60 -17.29 -8.80
C ASN A 406 1.97 -17.07 -7.42
N ALA A 407 2.27 -17.93 -6.43
CA ALA A 407 1.73 -17.80 -5.07
C ALA A 407 2.29 -16.59 -4.29
N THR A 408 3.43 -16.06 -4.73
CA THR A 408 4.11 -14.93 -4.09
C THR A 408 4.09 -13.67 -4.96
N ALA A 409 3.65 -13.75 -6.22
CA ALA A 409 3.47 -12.58 -7.07
C ALA A 409 2.31 -11.71 -6.61
N ILE A 410 2.42 -10.40 -6.82
CA ILE A 410 1.35 -9.44 -6.60
C ILE A 410 0.50 -9.38 -7.87
N VAL A 411 -0.58 -10.15 -7.93
CA VAL A 411 -1.49 -10.16 -9.09
C VAL A 411 -2.64 -9.17 -8.85
N ILE A 412 -2.61 -8.04 -9.54
CA ILE A 412 -3.65 -6.99 -9.44
C ILE A 412 -4.58 -7.17 -10.64
N THR A 413 -5.81 -7.59 -10.37
CA THR A 413 -6.83 -7.82 -11.40
C THR A 413 -7.85 -6.69 -11.35
N PHE A 414 -7.97 -5.92 -12.41
CA PHE A 414 -9.02 -4.90 -12.53
C PHE A 414 -10.29 -5.51 -13.12
N ASN A 415 -11.44 -5.08 -12.62
CA ASN A 415 -12.72 -5.57 -13.13
C ASN A 415 -12.93 -5.09 -14.58
N THR A 416 -13.33 -6.00 -15.47
CA THR A 416 -13.72 -5.70 -16.86
C THR A 416 -15.20 -5.39 -16.99
N LEU A 417 -15.96 -5.46 -15.89
CA LEU A 417 -17.36 -5.10 -15.88
C LEU A 417 -17.53 -3.64 -16.36
N GLY A 418 -18.25 -3.49 -17.46
CA GLY A 418 -18.62 -2.19 -18.00
C GLY A 418 -19.66 -1.46 -17.13
N PRO A 419 -20.31 -0.42 -17.68
CA PRO A 419 -21.33 0.30 -16.94
C PRO A 419 -22.45 -0.64 -16.50
N SER A 420 -22.72 -0.70 -15.19
CA SER A 420 -23.74 -1.59 -14.64
C SER A 420 -24.61 -0.88 -13.61
N ARG A 421 -25.74 -1.49 -13.24
CA ARG A 421 -26.75 -0.88 -12.36
C ARG A 421 -27.01 -1.79 -11.16
N LEU A 422 -26.71 -1.28 -9.97
CA LEU A 422 -26.89 -1.96 -8.70
C LEU A 422 -28.24 -1.57 -8.11
N ASN A 423 -29.10 -2.56 -7.93
CA ASN A 423 -30.44 -2.38 -7.39
C ASN A 423 -30.49 -2.90 -5.95
N PHE A 424 -30.79 -2.01 -4.99
CA PHE A 424 -30.85 -2.36 -3.58
C PHE A 424 -32.29 -2.51 -3.11
N SER A 425 -32.66 -3.71 -2.64
CA SER A 425 -33.93 -3.89 -1.93
C SER A 425 -33.79 -3.33 -0.52
N SER A 426 -34.31 -2.13 -0.27
CA SER A 426 -34.49 -1.60 1.09
C SER A 426 -35.85 -2.03 1.66
N ALA A 427 -35.99 -2.00 2.99
CA ALA A 427 -37.28 -2.23 3.64
C ALA A 427 -38.30 -1.19 3.15
N GLY A 428 -39.27 -1.62 2.35
CA GLY A 428 -40.30 -0.76 1.75
C GLY A 428 -40.18 -0.58 0.23
N ALA A 429 -39.06 -0.95 -0.40
CA ALA A 429 -38.94 -0.98 -1.86
C ALA A 429 -39.75 -2.17 -2.43
N ARG A 430 -40.90 -1.87 -3.05
CA ARG A 430 -41.78 -2.90 -3.66
C ARG A 430 -41.41 -3.24 -5.11
N PHE A 431 -40.67 -2.36 -5.77
CA PHE A 431 -40.18 -2.51 -7.14
C PHE A 431 -38.76 -1.94 -7.21
N LEU A 432 -37.89 -2.62 -7.95
CA LEU A 432 -36.55 -2.16 -8.28
C LEU A 432 -36.55 -1.76 -9.76
N ASP A 433 -36.08 -0.56 -10.05
CA ASP A 433 -36.08 0.00 -11.39
C ASP A 433 -34.78 0.73 -11.70
N GLU A 434 -34.54 1.00 -12.98
CA GLU A 434 -33.35 1.70 -13.44
C GLU A 434 -33.16 3.08 -12.78
N ARG A 435 -34.27 3.76 -12.44
CA ARG A 435 -34.25 5.09 -11.85
C ARG A 435 -33.74 5.10 -10.41
N SER A 436 -34.02 4.05 -9.67
CA SER A 436 -33.61 3.87 -8.27
C SER A 436 -32.28 3.12 -8.13
N ALA A 437 -31.76 2.57 -9.24
CA ALA A 437 -30.49 1.87 -9.26
C ALA A 437 -29.31 2.83 -9.06
N THR A 438 -28.31 2.37 -8.31
CA THR A 438 -27.01 3.02 -8.24
C THR A 438 -26.19 2.57 -9.44
N LEU A 439 -25.70 3.51 -10.22
CA LEU A 439 -24.79 3.20 -11.31
C LEU A 439 -23.44 2.72 -10.71
N ASN A 440 -22.86 1.69 -11.32
CA ASN A 440 -21.47 1.31 -11.14
C ASN A 440 -20.70 1.78 -12.37
N GLY A 441 -19.71 2.61 -12.09
CA GLY A 441 -18.90 3.29 -13.08
C GLY A 441 -17.97 2.40 -13.89
N VAL A 442 -17.28 3.03 -14.85
CA VAL A 442 -16.23 2.42 -15.68
C VAL A 442 -14.85 2.91 -15.27
N TRP A 443 -13.82 2.25 -15.80
CA TRP A 443 -12.45 2.74 -15.73
C TRP A 443 -12.19 3.85 -16.74
N GLY A 444 -11.30 4.76 -16.39
CA GLY A 444 -10.69 5.73 -17.30
C GLY A 444 -9.30 6.14 -16.82
N TYR A 445 -8.69 7.05 -17.55
CA TYR A 445 -7.37 7.59 -17.24
C TYR A 445 -7.36 9.10 -17.40
N PHE A 446 -6.72 9.80 -16.45
CA PHE A 446 -6.63 11.26 -16.40
C PHE A 446 -5.16 11.71 -16.41
N ASP A 447 -4.80 12.64 -17.30
CA ASP A 447 -3.42 13.09 -17.50
C ASP A 447 -3.04 14.33 -16.67
N ALA A 448 -3.97 15.27 -16.46
CA ALA A 448 -3.79 16.45 -15.60
C ALA A 448 -5.09 17.23 -15.35
N THR A 449 -5.98 17.32 -16.35
CA THR A 449 -7.26 18.06 -16.27
C THR A 449 -8.38 17.43 -17.10
N THR A 450 -8.03 16.55 -18.03
CA THR A 450 -8.96 15.94 -18.98
C THR A 450 -9.00 14.43 -18.83
N ILE A 451 -10.13 13.85 -19.22
CA ILE A 451 -10.20 12.40 -19.45
C ILE A 451 -9.35 12.13 -20.69
N TYR A 452 -8.26 11.39 -20.50
CA TYR A 452 -7.39 10.96 -21.58
C TYR A 452 -8.02 9.77 -22.33
N SER A 453 -8.55 8.80 -21.59
CA SER A 453 -9.23 7.63 -22.15
C SER A 453 -10.29 7.07 -21.19
N VAL A 454 -11.26 6.33 -21.74
CA VAL A 454 -12.19 5.47 -21.00
C VAL A 454 -12.04 4.04 -21.49
N PHE A 455 -12.38 3.05 -20.67
CA PHE A 455 -12.16 1.64 -20.98
C PHE A 455 -13.47 0.84 -21.04
N PRO A 456 -13.57 -0.21 -21.88
CA PRO A 456 -12.50 -0.85 -22.67
C PRO A 456 -11.88 0.04 -23.76
N ASP A 457 -10.65 -0.27 -24.17
CA ASP A 457 -9.92 0.53 -25.16
C ASP A 457 -10.72 0.67 -26.46
N GLY A 458 -10.82 1.90 -26.96
CA GLY A 458 -11.68 2.25 -28.09
C GLY A 458 -13.09 2.72 -27.73
N LEU A 459 -13.52 2.63 -26.46
CA LEU A 459 -14.76 3.27 -25.99
C LEU A 459 -14.57 4.80 -25.97
N THR A 460 -15.57 5.54 -26.44
CA THR A 460 -15.57 7.01 -26.35
C THR A 460 -16.44 7.52 -25.21
N ILE A 461 -16.18 8.76 -24.77
CA ILE A 461 -17.06 9.44 -23.80
C ILE A 461 -18.49 9.56 -24.33
N GLN A 462 -18.66 9.81 -25.63
CA GLN A 462 -19.99 9.90 -26.26
C GLN A 462 -20.73 8.57 -26.23
N ASP A 463 -20.03 7.44 -26.39
CA ASP A 463 -20.65 6.13 -26.26
C ASP A 463 -21.11 5.86 -24.83
N LEU A 464 -20.33 6.31 -23.84
CA LEU A 464 -20.69 6.21 -22.43
C LEU A 464 -21.89 7.11 -22.09
N GLU A 465 -21.94 8.33 -22.64
CA GLU A 465 -23.11 9.23 -22.54
C GLU A 465 -24.36 8.57 -23.12
N ARG A 466 -24.24 7.94 -24.31
CA ARG A 466 -25.37 7.24 -24.94
C ARG A 466 -25.85 6.06 -24.10
N GLN A 467 -24.95 5.30 -23.50
CA GLN A 467 -25.27 4.13 -22.69
C GLN A 467 -25.91 4.50 -21.33
N LEU A 468 -25.40 5.55 -20.68
CA LEU A 468 -25.84 5.93 -19.33
C LEU A 468 -27.00 6.93 -19.33
N LEU A 469 -27.02 7.84 -20.31
CA LEU A 469 -27.92 8.99 -20.33
C LEU A 469 -28.91 8.96 -21.52
N GLY A 470 -28.76 8.03 -22.46
CA GLY A 470 -29.66 7.87 -23.59
C GLY A 470 -29.65 9.04 -24.59
N ARG A 471 -28.56 9.82 -24.63
CA ARG A 471 -28.40 10.98 -25.52
C ARG A 471 -27.10 10.93 -26.29
#